data_AF-A0A6A4III1-F1
#
_entry.id   AF-A0A6A4III1-F1
#
_cell.length_a   1.000
_cell.length_b   1.000
_cell.length_c   1.000
_cell.angle_alpha   90.00
_cell.angle_beta   90.00
_cell.angle_gamma   90.00
#
_symmetry.space_group_name_H-M   'P 1'
#
loop_
_entity.id
_entity.type
_entity.pdbx_description
1 polymer ?
#
loop_
_entity_poly.entity_id
_entity_poly.type
_entity_poly.pdbx_seq_one_letter_code
_entity_poly.pdbx_strand_id
1 'polypeptide(L)'
;MSSFDVYTTSSASTLYSSQFFTNLSFQDASVLLLPTALPDGSLLCWSFLSTQLADVDDDWARYVALSKEIPSQADLLPVMSKLNEGYDAGNRFICFTLKSTRYSEYMLVFHFAKLRLFTSINNHCKAISFSRDLLCCIESSTAFPDDIVEHFCHACITGAIHGFLGSDYPMWKLGTLFDENYVDEEVINSLAELLYL
;
A
#
# COMPACT_ATOMS: atom_id res chain seq x y z
N MET A 1 -4.24 8.62 21.00
CA MET A 1 -3.67 7.38 20.43
C MET A 1 -3.50 6.39 21.57
N SER A 2 -3.91 5.13 21.39
CA SER A 2 -3.76 4.07 22.40
C SER A 2 -2.32 3.55 22.46
N SER A 3 -1.94 2.86 23.53
CA SER A 3 -0.63 2.18 23.63
C SER A 3 -0.42 1.16 22.51
N PHE A 4 -1.49 0.50 22.07
CA PHE A 4 -1.49 -0.39 20.91
C PHE A 4 -1.20 0.35 19.60
N ASP A 5 -1.79 1.53 19.40
CA ASP A 5 -1.52 2.34 18.20
C ASP A 5 -0.06 2.77 18.14
N VAL A 6 0.49 3.26 19.25
CA VAL A 6 1.91 3.65 19.35
C VAL A 6 2.83 2.48 19.07
N TYR A 7 2.48 1.29 19.57
CA TYR A 7 3.26 0.08 19.40
C TYR A 7 3.25 -0.45 17.95
N THR A 8 2.10 -0.35 17.27
CA THR A 8 1.92 -0.90 15.91
C THR A 8 2.21 0.10 14.80
N THR A 9 2.31 1.39 15.12
CA THR A 9 2.58 2.44 14.13
C THR A 9 4.08 2.53 13.88
N SER A 10 4.46 2.41 12.60
CA SER A 10 5.83 2.66 12.15
C SER A 10 6.11 4.17 12.04
N SER A 11 7.39 4.56 12.06
CA SER A 11 7.79 5.94 11.82
C SER A 11 7.27 6.44 10.46
N ALA A 12 7.00 7.75 10.37
CA ALA A 12 6.64 8.42 9.12
C ALA A 12 7.71 8.23 8.03
N SER A 13 8.99 8.09 8.42
CA SER A 13 10.10 7.83 7.51
C SER A 13 10.22 6.35 7.08
N THR A 14 9.43 5.45 7.66
CA THR A 14 9.46 4.04 7.30
C THR A 14 8.80 3.83 5.93
N LEU A 15 9.49 3.12 5.04
CA LEU A 15 8.97 2.71 3.74
C LEU A 15 7.67 1.93 3.90
N TYR A 16 6.67 2.25 3.07
CA TYR A 16 5.31 1.69 3.12
C TYR A 16 4.48 2.05 4.36
N SER A 17 4.92 3.00 5.18
CA SER A 17 4.05 3.61 6.19
C SER A 17 2.88 4.33 5.52
N SER A 18 1.83 4.65 6.30
CA SER A 18 0.73 5.47 5.80
C SER A 18 1.23 6.82 5.28
N GLN A 19 2.11 7.48 6.02
CA GLN A 19 2.67 8.78 5.63
C GLN A 19 3.50 8.69 4.34
N PHE A 20 4.24 7.59 4.15
CA PHE A 20 4.96 7.35 2.90
C PHE A 20 4.01 7.36 1.71
N PHE A 21 2.88 6.63 1.77
CA PHE A 21 1.92 6.60 0.67
C PHE A 21 1.18 7.93 0.48
N THR A 22 0.90 8.68 1.56
CA THR A 22 0.30 10.02 1.49
C THR A 22 1.18 11.05 0.79
N ASN A 23 2.50 10.83 0.75
CA ASN A 23 3.46 11.74 0.12
C ASN A 23 3.99 11.20 -1.22
N LEU A 24 3.47 10.06 -1.69
CA LEU A 24 4.00 9.40 -2.88
C LEU A 24 3.60 10.16 -4.15
N SER A 25 4.59 10.57 -4.96
CA SER A 25 4.36 11.23 -6.24
C SER A 25 4.14 10.22 -7.38
N PHE A 26 3.65 10.69 -8.53
CA PHE A 26 3.57 9.87 -9.75
C PHE A 26 4.94 9.37 -10.20
N GLN A 27 5.95 10.25 -10.17
CA GLN A 27 7.33 9.90 -10.51
C GLN A 27 7.86 8.79 -9.58
N ASP A 28 7.64 8.91 -8.27
CA ASP A 28 8.06 7.88 -7.31
C ASP A 28 7.31 6.56 -7.52
N ALA A 29 5.98 6.61 -7.75
CA ALA A 29 5.16 5.43 -7.99
C ALA A 29 5.60 4.65 -9.25
N SER A 30 6.10 5.36 -10.27
CA SER A 30 6.57 4.76 -11.52
C SER A 30 7.73 3.77 -11.29
N VAL A 31 8.65 4.12 -10.39
CA VAL A 31 9.84 3.31 -10.07
C VAL A 31 9.67 2.46 -8.81
N LEU A 32 8.61 2.68 -8.02
CA LEU A 32 8.37 1.94 -6.78
C LEU A 32 8.09 0.47 -7.04
N LEU A 33 8.93 -0.38 -6.47
CA LEU A 33 8.73 -1.83 -6.46
C LEU A 33 7.93 -2.23 -5.22
N LEU A 34 6.77 -2.84 -5.42
CA LEU A 34 5.98 -3.40 -4.32
C LEU A 34 6.29 -4.90 -4.14
N PRO A 35 6.33 -5.39 -2.89
CA PRO A 35 6.31 -6.82 -2.62
C PRO A 35 5.07 -7.50 -3.23
N THR A 36 5.26 -8.72 -3.72
CA THR A 36 4.15 -9.51 -4.30
C THR A 36 3.27 -10.07 -3.19
N ALA A 37 1.95 -9.83 -3.27
CA ALA A 37 0.98 -10.47 -2.40
C ALA A 37 0.78 -11.94 -2.80
N LEU A 38 0.74 -12.83 -1.81
CA LEU A 38 0.35 -14.22 -1.99
C LEU A 38 -1.12 -14.30 -2.43
N PRO A 39 -1.52 -15.39 -3.13
CA PRO A 39 -2.92 -15.65 -3.43
C PRO A 39 -3.77 -15.75 -2.16
N ASP A 40 -5.06 -15.45 -2.26
CA ASP A 40 -5.99 -15.64 -1.14
C ASP A 40 -6.03 -17.11 -0.66
N GLY A 41 -6.14 -17.31 0.65
CA GLY A 41 -6.10 -18.63 1.27
C GLY A 41 -4.68 -19.22 1.40
N SER A 42 -3.64 -18.40 1.23
CA SER A 42 -2.25 -18.81 1.44
C SER A 42 -1.87 -18.85 2.92
N LEU A 43 -2.55 -18.08 3.77
CA LEU A 43 -2.44 -18.19 5.22
C LEU A 43 -3.25 -19.38 5.74
N LEU A 44 -2.54 -20.46 6.09
CA LEU A 44 -3.17 -21.70 6.57
C LEU A 44 -3.61 -21.58 8.03
N CYS A 45 -2.75 -21.03 8.88
CA CYS A 45 -3.04 -20.78 10.28
C CYS A 45 -2.08 -19.74 10.89
N TRP A 46 -2.44 -19.22 12.06
CA TRP A 46 -1.63 -18.27 12.81
C TRP A 46 -1.81 -18.43 14.31
N SER A 47 -0.81 -18.00 15.08
CA SER A 47 -0.87 -17.99 16.55
C SER A 47 -0.04 -16.85 17.14
N PHE A 48 -0.50 -16.30 18.28
CA PHE A 48 0.26 -15.31 19.02
C PHE A 48 1.45 -15.95 19.73
N LEU A 49 2.56 -15.22 19.76
CA LEU A 49 3.76 -15.61 20.51
C LEU A 49 3.95 -14.67 21.70
N SER A 50 4.04 -15.27 22.87
CA SER A 50 4.23 -14.56 24.14
C SER A 50 5.71 -14.35 24.48
N THR A 51 6.61 -15.11 23.87
CA THR A 51 8.06 -15.03 24.12
C THR A 51 8.70 -14.07 23.12
N GLN A 52 9.40 -13.05 23.61
CA GLN A 52 10.29 -12.23 22.79
C GLN A 52 11.39 -13.12 22.24
N LEU A 53 11.43 -13.28 20.92
CA LEU A 53 12.54 -13.99 20.26
C LEU A 53 13.82 -13.18 20.50
N ALA A 54 14.84 -13.82 21.06
CA ALA A 54 16.09 -13.17 21.49
C ALA A 54 16.85 -12.45 20.36
N ASP A 55 16.52 -12.76 19.10
CA ASP A 55 17.28 -12.34 17.91
C ASP A 55 16.50 -11.41 16.96
N VAL A 56 15.28 -10.97 17.31
CA VAL A 56 14.54 -10.03 16.46
C VAL A 56 14.89 -8.62 16.89
N ASP A 57 15.90 -8.06 16.23
CA ASP A 57 16.19 -6.62 16.29
C ASP A 57 14.94 -5.83 15.85
N ASP A 58 14.58 -4.82 16.65
CA ASP A 58 13.33 -4.07 16.54
C ASP A 58 13.26 -3.27 15.22
N ASP A 59 14.41 -3.04 14.58
CA ASP A 59 14.52 -2.43 13.25
C ASP A 59 14.07 -3.40 12.14
N TRP A 60 14.45 -4.68 12.22
CA TRP A 60 14.00 -5.71 11.27
C TRP A 60 12.52 -6.07 11.42
N ALA A 61 11.98 -5.86 12.63
CA ALA A 61 10.56 -6.01 12.92
C ALA A 61 9.69 -5.06 12.09
N ARG A 62 10.20 -3.88 11.70
CA ARG A 62 9.45 -2.84 10.97
C ARG A 62 9.89 -2.64 9.52
N TYR A 63 10.77 -3.49 9.00
CA TYR A 63 11.26 -3.43 7.62
C TYR A 63 10.62 -4.50 6.71
N VAL A 64 10.08 -4.11 5.56
CA VAL A 64 9.58 -5.04 4.52
C VAL A 64 10.56 -5.08 3.35
N ALA A 65 11.17 -6.25 3.12
CA ALA A 65 12.09 -6.46 2.00
C ALA A 65 11.34 -6.60 0.67
N LEU A 66 11.88 -6.02 -0.40
CA LEU A 66 11.30 -6.02 -1.75
C LEU A 66 11.09 -7.41 -2.34
N SER A 67 11.95 -8.37 -2.00
CA SER A 67 11.91 -9.74 -2.53
C SER A 67 11.02 -10.70 -1.75
N LYS A 68 10.32 -10.23 -0.70
CA LYS A 68 9.49 -11.10 0.14
C LYS A 68 8.04 -11.10 -0.35
N GLU A 69 7.47 -12.29 -0.44
CA GLU A 69 6.04 -12.46 -0.59
C GLU A 69 5.35 -12.00 0.70
N ILE A 70 4.26 -11.24 0.57
CA ILE A 70 3.45 -10.78 1.70
C ILE A 70 2.08 -11.48 1.70
N PRO A 71 1.44 -11.68 2.85
CA PRO A 71 0.09 -12.24 2.88
C PRO A 71 -0.92 -11.33 2.18
N SER A 72 -1.96 -11.94 1.60
CA SER A 72 -3.02 -11.21 0.90
C SER A 72 -3.85 -10.36 1.87
N GLN A 73 -4.57 -9.37 1.33
CA GLN A 73 -5.48 -8.56 2.14
C GLN A 73 -6.57 -9.41 2.82
N ALA A 74 -7.13 -10.38 2.11
CA ALA A 74 -8.18 -11.26 2.63
C ALA A 74 -7.68 -12.10 3.82
N ASP A 75 -6.45 -12.61 3.72
CA ASP A 75 -5.81 -13.42 4.76
C ASP A 75 -5.40 -12.57 5.98
N LEU A 76 -4.98 -11.32 5.76
CA LEU A 76 -4.59 -10.41 6.85
C LEU A 76 -5.79 -9.92 7.67
N LEU A 77 -6.93 -9.66 7.04
CA LEU A 77 -8.11 -9.07 7.69
C LEU A 77 -8.54 -9.77 8.99
N PRO A 78 -8.73 -11.11 9.05
CA PRO A 78 -9.10 -11.79 10.29
C PRO A 78 -8.02 -11.65 11.37
N VAL A 79 -6.74 -11.67 10.99
CA VAL A 79 -5.62 -11.48 11.92
C VAL A 79 -5.64 -10.06 12.50
N MET A 80 -5.79 -9.05 11.65
CA MET A 80 -5.77 -7.65 12.04
C MET A 80 -6.87 -7.33 13.06
N SER A 81 -8.03 -7.99 12.96
CA SER A 81 -9.14 -7.83 13.90
C SER A 81 -8.82 -8.32 15.33
N LYS A 82 -7.83 -9.22 15.47
CA LYS A 82 -7.46 -9.86 16.74
C LYS A 82 -6.21 -9.29 17.38
N LEU A 83 -5.50 -8.38 16.71
CA LEU A 83 -4.22 -7.85 17.21
C LEU A 83 -4.36 -7.08 18.53
N ASN A 84 -5.45 -6.34 18.73
CA ASN A 84 -5.66 -5.60 19.96
C ASN A 84 -5.85 -6.54 21.15
N GLU A 85 -6.70 -7.57 21.00
CA GLU A 85 -6.88 -8.63 22.00
C GLU A 85 -5.55 -9.35 22.30
N GLY A 86 -4.77 -9.67 21.25
CA GLY A 86 -3.45 -10.28 21.38
C GLY A 86 -2.46 -9.39 22.14
N TYR A 87 -2.49 -8.08 21.89
CA TYR A 87 -1.65 -7.10 22.56
C TYR A 87 -2.00 -6.96 24.04
N ASP A 88 -3.29 -6.90 24.36
CA ASP A 88 -3.81 -6.83 25.73
C ASP A 88 -3.47 -8.09 26.53
N ALA A 89 -3.40 -9.25 25.87
CA ALA A 89 -2.91 -10.50 26.45
C ALA A 89 -1.37 -10.57 26.56
N GLY A 90 -0.64 -9.48 26.29
CA GLY A 90 0.81 -9.37 26.42
C GLY A 90 1.61 -9.86 25.21
N ASN A 91 0.95 -10.27 24.12
CA ASN A 91 1.64 -10.75 22.92
C ASN A 91 2.13 -9.58 22.05
N ARG A 92 3.23 -9.80 21.36
CA ARG A 92 3.92 -8.79 20.53
C ARG A 92 4.24 -9.32 19.12
N PHE A 93 4.25 -10.63 18.98
CA PHE A 93 4.57 -11.30 17.74
C PHE A 93 3.47 -12.28 17.36
N ILE A 94 3.43 -12.60 16.07
CA ILE A 94 2.55 -13.61 15.51
C ILE A 94 3.38 -14.57 14.67
N CYS A 95 3.09 -15.86 14.77
CA CYS A 95 3.61 -16.88 13.87
C CYS A 95 2.55 -17.17 12.80
N PHE A 96 2.94 -17.07 11.53
CA PHE A 96 2.12 -17.46 10.38
C PHE A 96 2.65 -18.74 9.79
N THR A 97 1.76 -19.65 9.44
CA THR A 97 2.03 -20.77 8.54
C THR A 97 1.47 -20.43 7.18
N LEU A 98 2.35 -20.24 6.21
CA LEU A 98 2.02 -19.82 4.86
C LEU A 98 2.29 -20.94 3.87
N LYS A 99 1.48 -20.97 2.81
CA LYS A 99 1.70 -21.75 1.60
C LYS A 99 2.05 -20.82 0.46
N SER A 100 3.12 -21.11 -0.27
CA SER A 100 3.49 -20.39 -1.48
C SER A 100 3.42 -21.32 -2.69
N THR A 101 3.42 -20.76 -3.88
CA THR A 101 3.59 -21.54 -5.11
C THR A 101 5.03 -22.05 -5.25
N ARG A 102 5.99 -21.38 -4.61
CA ARG A 102 7.42 -21.71 -4.64
C ARG A 102 7.84 -22.68 -3.52
N TYR A 103 7.14 -22.65 -2.40
CA TYR A 103 7.43 -23.43 -1.20
C TYR A 103 6.16 -24.11 -0.72
N SER A 104 6.23 -25.38 -0.33
CA SER A 104 5.06 -26.14 0.12
C SER A 104 4.36 -25.43 1.29
N GLU A 105 5.02 -25.38 2.44
CA GLU A 105 4.55 -24.73 3.65
C GLU A 105 5.75 -24.24 4.45
N TYR A 106 5.68 -23.04 5.00
CA TYR A 106 6.74 -22.46 5.80
C TYR A 106 6.19 -21.54 6.87
N MET A 107 6.94 -21.41 7.96
CA MET A 107 6.56 -20.56 9.10
C MET A 107 7.37 -19.28 9.12
N LEU A 108 6.70 -18.16 9.36
CA LEU A 108 7.33 -16.86 9.56
C LEU A 108 6.79 -16.20 10.82
N VAL A 109 7.68 -15.53 11.54
CA VAL A 109 7.30 -14.73 12.71
C VAL A 109 7.34 -13.25 12.34
N PHE A 110 6.28 -12.54 12.69
CA PHE A 110 6.12 -11.12 12.41
C PHE A 110 5.78 -10.36 13.68
N HIS A 111 6.33 -9.15 13.77
CA HIS A 111 5.88 -8.14 14.71
C HIS A 111 4.59 -7.48 14.21
N PHE A 112 3.71 -7.05 15.12
CA PHE A 112 2.42 -6.48 14.73
C PHE A 112 2.54 -5.23 13.84
N ALA A 113 3.55 -4.39 14.09
CA ALA A 113 3.83 -3.24 13.23
C ALA A 113 4.11 -3.64 11.76
N LYS A 114 4.72 -4.81 11.53
CA LYS A 114 4.97 -5.31 10.17
C LYS A 114 3.69 -5.65 9.43
N LEU A 115 2.70 -6.18 10.14
CA LEU A 115 1.41 -6.50 9.56
C LEU A 115 0.68 -5.24 9.08
N ARG A 116 0.80 -4.12 9.80
CA ARG A 116 0.28 -2.81 9.37
C ARG A 116 0.92 -2.34 8.07
N LEU A 117 2.21 -2.57 7.88
CA LEU A 117 2.89 -2.29 6.62
C LEU A 117 2.37 -3.20 5.50
N PHE A 118 2.18 -4.50 5.74
CA PHE A 118 1.57 -5.39 4.74
C PHE A 118 0.15 -4.95 4.35
N THR A 119 -0.67 -4.53 5.32
CA THR A 119 -1.98 -3.94 5.03
C THR A 119 -1.86 -2.68 4.19
N SER A 120 -0.91 -1.80 4.53
CA SER A 120 -0.70 -0.55 3.79
C SER A 120 -0.27 -0.82 2.35
N ILE A 121 0.63 -1.79 2.11
CA ILE A 121 1.05 -2.21 0.77
C ILE A 121 -0.15 -2.76 -0.03
N ASN A 122 -0.90 -3.70 0.55
CA ASN A 122 -2.07 -4.28 -0.11
C ASN A 122 -3.11 -3.20 -0.50
N ASN A 123 -3.38 -2.25 0.39
CA ASN A 123 -4.36 -1.19 0.16
C ASN A 123 -3.95 -0.21 -0.97
N HIS A 124 -2.65 0.01 -1.19
CA HIS A 124 -2.16 0.99 -2.18
C HIS A 124 -1.66 0.34 -3.48
N CYS A 125 -1.64 -0.99 -3.58
CA CYS A 125 -1.14 -1.71 -4.75
C CYS A 125 -1.84 -1.26 -6.05
N LYS A 126 -3.18 -1.17 -6.02
CA LYS A 126 -3.97 -0.72 -7.17
C LYS A 126 -3.69 0.74 -7.55
N ALA A 127 -3.62 1.62 -6.55
CA ALA A 127 -3.32 3.03 -6.76
C ALA A 127 -1.96 3.24 -7.42
N ILE A 128 -0.94 2.48 -7.01
CA ILE A 128 0.41 2.57 -7.59
C ILE A 128 0.44 2.04 -9.01
N SER A 129 -0.22 0.90 -9.29
CA SER A 129 -0.33 0.38 -10.66
C SER A 129 -0.98 1.40 -11.59
N PHE A 130 -2.14 1.92 -11.20
CA PHE A 130 -2.86 2.93 -11.99
C PHE A 130 -2.06 4.20 -12.18
N SER A 131 -1.34 4.66 -11.16
CA SER A 131 -0.51 5.86 -11.27
C SER A 131 0.62 5.67 -12.28
N ARG A 132 1.24 4.49 -12.30
CA ARG A 132 2.27 4.15 -13.29
C ARG A 132 1.71 4.13 -14.71
N ASP A 133 0.55 3.50 -14.90
CA ASP A 133 -0.09 3.38 -16.22
C ASP A 133 -0.54 4.76 -16.74
N LEU A 134 -1.11 5.59 -15.85
CA LEU A 134 -1.48 6.99 -16.11
C LEU A 134 -0.28 7.82 -16.55
N LEU A 135 0.82 7.77 -15.80
CA LEU A 135 2.02 8.54 -16.11
C LEU A 135 2.58 8.14 -17.48
N CYS A 136 2.69 6.84 -17.74
CA CYS A 136 3.15 6.34 -19.03
C CYS A 136 2.26 6.80 -20.19
N CYS A 137 0.93 6.85 -19.99
CA CYS A 137 0.00 7.36 -20.98
C CYS A 137 0.15 8.87 -21.22
N ILE A 138 0.30 9.66 -20.16
CA ILE A 138 0.48 11.12 -20.28
C ILE A 138 1.81 11.45 -20.95
N GLU A 139 2.91 10.82 -20.54
CA GLU A 139 4.25 11.02 -21.13
C GLU A 139 4.33 10.59 -22.61
N SER A 140 3.57 9.57 -23.00
CA SER A 140 3.55 9.11 -24.40
C SER A 140 2.55 9.87 -25.27
N SER A 141 1.70 10.70 -24.67
CA SER A 141 0.69 11.48 -25.38
C SER A 141 1.24 12.83 -25.81
N THR A 142 1.00 13.21 -27.07
CA THR A 142 1.30 14.57 -27.57
C THR A 142 0.18 15.56 -27.24
N ALA A 143 -0.85 15.14 -26.50
CA ALA A 143 -2.00 15.98 -26.18
C ALA A 143 -1.74 16.93 -25.00
N PHE A 144 -0.72 16.66 -24.18
CA PHE A 144 -0.40 17.43 -22.99
C PHE A 144 0.87 18.26 -23.21
N PRO A 145 0.88 19.55 -22.84
CA PRO A 145 2.08 20.37 -22.79
C PRO A 145 3.12 19.84 -21.78
N ASP A 146 4.41 20.08 -22.05
CA ASP A 146 5.53 19.57 -21.22
C ASP A 146 5.45 20.03 -19.76
N ASP A 147 4.97 21.25 -19.51
CA ASP A 147 4.79 21.82 -18.17
C ASP A 147 3.68 21.11 -17.37
N ILE A 148 2.61 20.66 -18.04
CA ILE A 148 1.56 19.85 -17.43
C ILE A 148 2.08 18.46 -17.08
N VAL A 149 2.88 17.86 -17.97
CA VAL A 149 3.52 16.57 -17.71
C VAL A 149 4.46 16.69 -16.50
N GLU A 150 5.29 17.74 -16.44
CA GLU A 150 6.19 17.99 -15.31
C GLU A 150 5.41 18.20 -14.00
N HIS A 151 4.32 18.97 -14.02
CA HIS A 151 3.45 19.14 -12.85
C HIS A 151 2.86 17.80 -12.39
N PHE A 152 2.37 17.00 -13.33
CA PHE A 152 1.75 15.70 -13.04
C PHE A 152 2.76 14.72 -12.42
N CYS A 153 4.00 14.69 -12.92
CA CYS A 153 5.09 13.87 -12.35
C CYS A 153 5.31 14.11 -10.85
N HIS A 154 5.27 15.38 -10.43
CA HIS A 154 5.54 15.78 -9.06
C HIS A 154 4.31 15.81 -8.16
N ALA A 155 3.11 15.70 -8.73
CA ALA A 155 1.88 15.71 -7.99
C ALA A 155 1.71 14.40 -7.19
N CYS A 156 1.08 14.50 -6.02
CA CYS A 156 0.89 13.36 -5.12
C CYS A 156 -0.24 12.46 -5.62
N ILE A 157 -0.03 11.14 -5.72
CA ILE A 157 -1.03 10.22 -6.28
C ILE A 157 -2.36 10.23 -5.50
N THR A 158 -2.33 10.48 -4.18
CA THR A 158 -3.51 10.60 -3.32
C THR A 158 -4.06 12.03 -3.26
N GLY A 159 -3.39 12.99 -3.89
CA GLY A 159 -3.85 14.37 -4.02
C GLY A 159 -5.14 14.45 -4.83
N ALA A 160 -5.96 15.44 -4.46
CA ALA A 160 -7.16 15.81 -5.18
C ALA A 160 -6.82 16.56 -6.48
N ILE A 161 -7.68 16.47 -7.49
CA ILE A 161 -7.51 17.19 -8.76
C ILE A 161 -8.07 18.60 -8.61
N HIS A 162 -7.21 19.60 -8.80
CA HIS A 162 -7.56 21.01 -8.64
C HIS A 162 -7.38 21.75 -9.97
N GLY A 163 -8.40 21.71 -10.85
CA GLY A 163 -8.46 22.53 -12.05
C GLY A 163 -9.37 23.75 -11.89
N PHE A 164 -10.28 23.94 -12.84
CA PHE A 164 -11.39 24.89 -12.83
C PHE A 164 -12.40 24.67 -11.68
N LEU A 165 -12.76 23.42 -11.38
CA LEU A 165 -13.51 23.03 -10.18
C LEU A 165 -12.66 22.04 -9.38
N GLY A 166 -12.31 22.40 -8.14
CA GLY A 166 -11.63 21.49 -7.23
C GLY A 166 -12.49 20.26 -6.96
N SER A 167 -11.93 19.07 -7.19
CA SER A 167 -12.56 17.79 -6.91
C SER A 167 -11.82 17.09 -5.77
N ASP A 168 -12.54 16.56 -4.78
CA ASP A 168 -11.95 15.71 -3.73
C ASP A 168 -11.54 14.32 -4.25
N TYR A 169 -11.64 14.10 -5.57
CA TYR A 169 -11.33 12.83 -6.21
C TYR A 169 -9.81 12.61 -6.37
N PRO A 170 -9.25 11.51 -5.83
CA PRO A 170 -7.81 11.25 -5.92
C PRO A 170 -7.31 11.00 -7.34
N MET A 171 -6.16 11.59 -7.71
CA MET A 171 -5.60 11.49 -9.06
C MET A 171 -5.38 10.08 -9.58
N TRP A 172 -4.88 9.17 -8.74
CA TRP A 172 -4.61 7.78 -9.15
C TRP A 172 -5.85 7.08 -9.72
N LYS A 173 -7.05 7.51 -9.31
CA LYS A 173 -8.30 6.92 -9.78
C LYS A 173 -8.60 7.25 -11.24
N LEU A 174 -7.93 8.22 -11.87
CA LEU A 174 -8.04 8.41 -13.32
C LEU A 174 -7.64 7.15 -14.10
N GLY A 175 -6.81 6.28 -13.53
CA GLY A 175 -6.39 5.03 -14.16
C GLY A 175 -7.52 4.02 -14.27
N THR A 176 -8.67 4.22 -13.61
CA THR A 176 -9.86 3.38 -13.85
C THR A 176 -10.37 3.51 -15.30
N LEU A 177 -10.01 4.58 -16.02
CA LEU A 177 -10.30 4.72 -17.45
C LEU A 177 -9.69 3.59 -18.29
N PHE A 178 -8.59 2.99 -17.85
CA PHE A 178 -7.95 1.88 -18.54
C PHE A 178 -8.67 0.54 -18.33
N ASP A 179 -9.50 0.42 -17.30
CA ASP A 179 -10.09 -0.85 -16.87
C ASP A 179 -11.52 -1.07 -17.42
N GLU A 180 -11.94 -0.22 -18.38
CA GLU A 180 -13.14 -0.19 -19.26
C GLU A 180 -14.54 -0.54 -18.68
N ASN A 181 -14.66 -0.96 -17.42
CA ASN A 181 -15.87 -1.63 -16.96
C ASN A 181 -16.95 -0.69 -16.44
N TYR A 182 -16.58 0.43 -15.80
CA TYR A 182 -17.49 1.53 -15.42
C TYR A 182 -16.65 2.80 -15.27
N VAL A 183 -16.92 3.81 -16.10
CA VAL A 183 -16.30 5.13 -15.96
C VAL A 183 -17.21 5.98 -15.07
N ASP A 184 -16.71 6.36 -13.90
CA ASP A 184 -17.40 7.28 -13.01
C ASP A 184 -17.44 8.68 -13.65
N GLU A 185 -18.55 9.40 -13.53
CA GLU A 185 -18.68 10.77 -14.06
C GLU A 185 -17.63 11.68 -13.44
N GLU A 186 -17.29 11.45 -12.16
CA GLU A 186 -16.23 12.15 -11.45
C GLU A 186 -14.85 11.93 -12.09
N VAL A 187 -14.59 10.77 -12.70
CA VAL A 187 -13.33 10.48 -13.39
C VAL A 187 -13.20 11.29 -14.68
N ILE A 188 -14.29 11.39 -15.46
CA ILE A 188 -14.31 12.15 -16.72
C ILE A 188 -14.17 13.64 -16.44
N ASN A 189 -14.92 14.15 -15.46
CA ASN A 189 -14.84 15.54 -15.05
C ASN A 189 -13.40 15.86 -14.58
N SER A 190 -12.84 15.01 -13.72
CA SER A 190 -11.47 15.15 -13.23
C SER A 190 -10.41 15.10 -14.34
N LEU A 191 -10.61 14.32 -15.41
CA LEU A 191 -9.71 14.33 -16.58
C LEU A 191 -9.77 15.67 -17.33
N ALA A 192 -10.97 16.25 -17.47
CA ALA A 192 -11.14 17.56 -18.10
C ALA A 192 -10.47 18.67 -17.27
N GLU A 193 -10.47 18.54 -15.94
CA GLU A 193 -9.79 19.48 -15.04
C GLU A 193 -8.27 19.52 -15.26
N LEU A 194 -7.63 18.42 -15.70
CA LEU A 194 -6.20 18.40 -16.02
C LEU A 194 -5.83 19.33 -17.19
N LEU A 195 -6.78 19.71 -18.04
CA LEU A 195 -6.55 20.66 -19.15
C LEU A 195 -6.51 22.13 -18.70
N TYR A 196 -6.86 22.40 -17.44
CA TYR A 196 -6.88 23.75 -16.84
C TYR A 196 -5.80 23.96 -15.76
N LEU A 197 -4.96 22.94 -15.51
CA LEU A 197 -3.73 23.09 -14.75
C LEU A 197 -2.72 23.96 -15.53
#